data_AF-A0A8T7DAF1-F1
#
_entry.id   AF-A0A8T7DAF1-F1
#
_cell.length_a   1.000
_cell.length_b   1.000
_cell.length_c   1.000
_cell.angle_alpha   90.00
_cell.angle_beta   90.00
_cell.angle_gamma   90.00
#
_symmetry.space_group_name_H-M   'P 1'
#
loop_
_entity.id
_entity.type
_entity.pdbx_description
1 polymer ?
#
loop_
_entity_poly.entity_id
_entity_poly.type
_entity_poly.pdbx_seq_one_letter_code
_entity_poly.pdbx_strand_id
1 'polypeptide(L)'
;LDPLNTMAALEAVKMIFQGLDQRNHWAYNANADQIVQALWELDIRVNKLLHELTEKPFIVLQDEFQYMENRYRLTTVPAGGSAQDIVDKANERKAACVVSTIPFDQKLKSVLDQASLKTVVLDPQGKLMPKTSGAYFKWYGNLVSQLNQCVGSS
;
A
#
# COMPACT_ATOMS: atom_id res chain seq x y z
N LEU A 1 -2.59 3.56 -4.83
CA LEU A 1 -2.69 2.31 -4.02
C LEU A 1 -4.16 1.98 -3.71
N ASP A 2 -5.02 1.96 -4.73
CA ASP A 2 -6.46 1.67 -4.61
C ASP A 2 -6.86 0.70 -5.73
N PRO A 3 -7.39 -0.50 -5.41
CA PRO A 3 -7.84 -1.47 -6.41
C PRO A 3 -8.93 -0.91 -7.34
N LEU A 4 -9.80 0.00 -6.89
CA LEU A 4 -10.85 0.58 -7.73
C LEU A 4 -10.28 1.51 -8.80
N ASN A 5 -9.25 2.30 -8.46
CA ASN A 5 -8.51 3.08 -9.45
C ASN A 5 -7.85 2.17 -10.49
N THR A 6 -7.42 0.97 -10.08
CA THR A 6 -6.85 -0.02 -11.01
C THR A 6 -7.91 -0.61 -11.93
N MET A 7 -9.12 -0.88 -11.43
CA MET A 7 -10.26 -1.29 -12.27
C MET A 7 -10.62 -0.22 -13.30
N ALA A 8 -10.67 1.06 -12.90
CA ALA A 8 -10.95 2.16 -13.82
C ALA A 8 -9.87 2.29 -14.92
N ALA A 9 -8.60 2.16 -14.55
CA ALA A 9 -7.50 2.16 -15.52
C ALA A 9 -7.57 0.96 -16.47
N LEU A 10 -7.88 -0.23 -15.96
CA LEU A 10 -8.05 -1.44 -16.77
C LEU A 10 -9.17 -1.29 -17.80
N GLU A 11 -10.28 -0.66 -17.43
CA GLU A 11 -11.40 -0.41 -18.34
C GLU A 11 -10.95 0.49 -19.51
N ALA A 12 -10.21 1.57 -19.21
CA ALA A 12 -9.66 2.45 -20.24
C ALA A 12 -8.66 1.72 -21.16
N VAL A 13 -7.78 0.89 -20.60
CA VAL A 13 -6.82 0.09 -21.38
C VAL A 13 -7.56 -0.90 -22.29
N LYS A 14 -8.59 -1.59 -21.77
CA LYS A 14 -9.42 -2.51 -22.53
C LYS A 14 -10.07 -1.82 -23.73
N MET A 15 -10.69 -0.66 -23.52
CA MET A 15 -11.33 0.12 -24.59
C MET A 15 -10.35 0.49 -25.70
N ILE A 16 -9.14 0.96 -25.35
CA ILE A 16 -8.10 1.31 -26.33
C ILE A 16 -7.68 0.07 -27.13
N PHE A 17 -7.43 -1.06 -26.46
CA PHE A 17 -6.93 -2.28 -27.10
C PHE A 17 -7.98 -2.88 -28.04
N GLN A 18 -9.25 -2.83 -27.67
CA GLN A 18 -10.36 -3.25 -28.53
C GLN A 18 -10.49 -2.40 -29.80
N GLY A 19 -10.21 -1.09 -29.71
CA GLY A 19 -10.20 -0.21 -30.87
C GLY A 19 -9.04 -0.49 -31.82
N LEU A 20 -7.86 -0.80 -31.28
CA LEU A 20 -6.63 -1.04 -32.05
C LEU A 20 -6.52 -2.47 -32.61
N ASP A 21 -7.06 -3.47 -31.92
CA ASP A 21 -7.00 -4.89 -32.31
C ASP A 21 -8.34 -5.59 -32.13
N GLN A 22 -9.28 -5.26 -33.02
CA GLN A 22 -10.65 -5.77 -32.99
C GLN A 22 -10.76 -7.29 -33.06
N ARG A 23 -9.77 -7.97 -33.69
CA ARG A 23 -9.77 -9.44 -33.80
C ARG A 23 -9.66 -10.13 -32.44
N ASN A 24 -9.05 -9.47 -31.46
CA ASN A 24 -8.85 -9.99 -30.11
C ASN A 24 -9.84 -9.42 -29.08
N HIS A 25 -10.88 -8.69 -29.51
CA HIS A 25 -11.86 -8.03 -28.63
C HIS A 25 -12.42 -8.95 -27.52
N TRP A 26 -12.82 -10.18 -27.88
CA TRP A 26 -13.38 -11.14 -26.92
C TRP A 26 -12.36 -11.58 -25.86
N ALA A 27 -11.09 -11.76 -26.24
CA ALA A 27 -10.02 -12.09 -25.30
C ALA A 27 -9.77 -10.92 -24.34
N TYR A 28 -9.81 -9.67 -24.81
CA TYR A 28 -9.66 -8.51 -23.93
C TYR A 28 -10.80 -8.36 -22.93
N ASN A 29 -12.06 -8.61 -23.34
CA ASN A 29 -13.19 -8.63 -22.40
C ASN A 29 -13.03 -9.73 -21.36
N ALA A 30 -12.78 -10.98 -21.79
CA ALA A 30 -12.64 -12.11 -20.88
C ALA A 30 -11.50 -11.87 -19.86
N ASN A 31 -10.37 -11.34 -20.31
CA ASN A 31 -9.26 -11.00 -19.43
C ASN A 31 -9.62 -9.87 -18.46
N ALA A 32 -10.28 -8.81 -18.93
CA ALA A 32 -10.68 -7.70 -18.09
C ALA A 32 -11.67 -8.15 -17.01
N ASP A 33 -12.67 -8.95 -17.36
CA ASP A 33 -13.66 -9.46 -16.41
C ASP A 33 -13.00 -10.30 -15.30
N GLN A 34 -12.06 -11.18 -15.67
CA GLN A 34 -11.29 -11.97 -14.70
C GLN A 34 -10.44 -11.10 -13.77
N ILE A 35 -9.78 -10.08 -14.32
CA ILE A 35 -8.95 -9.15 -13.52
C ILE A 35 -9.82 -8.31 -12.59
N VAL A 36 -10.97 -7.81 -13.05
CA VAL A 36 -11.92 -7.05 -12.22
C VAL A 36 -12.43 -7.90 -11.07
N GLN A 37 -12.83 -9.15 -11.32
CA GLN A 37 -13.24 -10.07 -10.26
C GLN A 37 -12.12 -10.27 -9.23
N ALA A 38 -10.89 -10.55 -9.69
CA ALA A 38 -9.74 -10.72 -8.81
C ALA A 38 -9.39 -9.45 -8.00
N LEU A 39 -9.59 -8.26 -8.58
CA LEU A 39 -9.39 -6.99 -7.90
C LEU A 39 -10.44 -6.75 -6.80
N TRP A 40 -11.70 -7.14 -7.03
CA TRP A 40 -12.74 -7.10 -5.99
C TRP A 40 -12.43 -8.05 -4.83
N GLU A 41 -12.00 -9.28 -5.14
CA GLU A 41 -11.59 -10.24 -4.11
C GLU A 41 -10.37 -9.76 -3.32
N LEU A 42 -9.39 -9.12 -4.00
CA LEU A 42 -8.25 -8.49 -3.35
C LEU A 42 -8.70 -7.37 -2.41
N ASP A 43 -9.52 -6.44 -2.88
CA ASP A 43 -10.03 -5.32 -2.10
C ASP A 43 -10.78 -5.78 -0.84
N ILE A 44 -11.67 -6.76 -0.96
CA ILE A 44 -12.40 -7.33 0.18
C ILE A 44 -11.43 -7.93 1.21
N ARG A 45 -10.40 -8.67 0.75
CA ARG A 45 -9.38 -9.25 1.65
C ARG A 45 -8.57 -8.17 2.35
N VAL A 46 -8.15 -7.14 1.62
CA VAL A 46 -7.37 -6.03 2.17
C VAL A 46 -8.20 -5.23 3.17
N ASN A 47 -9.47 -4.93 2.84
CA ASN A 47 -10.37 -4.25 3.76
C ASN A 47 -10.56 -5.03 5.07
N LYS A 48 -10.72 -6.36 5.00
CA LYS A 48 -10.78 -7.21 6.19
C LYS A 48 -9.48 -7.17 7.00
N LEU A 49 -8.33 -7.27 6.31
CA LEU A 49 -7.02 -7.29 6.96
C LEU A 49 -6.70 -5.96 7.65
N LEU A 50 -7.08 -4.84 7.04
CA LEU A 50 -6.78 -3.50 7.54
C LEU A 50 -7.85 -2.94 8.48
N HIS A 51 -8.96 -3.65 8.70
CA HIS A 51 -10.06 -3.15 9.52
C HIS A 51 -9.62 -2.83 10.97
N GLU A 52 -8.76 -3.67 11.57
CA GLU A 52 -8.26 -3.45 12.93
C GLU A 52 -7.22 -2.31 13.03
N LEU A 53 -6.82 -1.74 11.89
CA LEU A 53 -5.81 -0.70 11.80
C LEU A 53 -6.43 0.70 11.70
N THR A 54 -7.75 0.81 11.50
CA THR A 54 -8.43 2.11 11.35
C THR A 54 -8.30 3.00 12.59
N GLU A 55 -8.13 2.39 13.77
CA GLU A 55 -7.94 3.07 15.05
C GLU A 55 -6.48 3.13 15.50
N LYS A 56 -5.54 2.68 14.66
CA LYS A 56 -4.10 2.61 14.97
C LYS A 56 -3.32 3.56 14.06
N PRO A 57 -3.08 4.81 14.47
CA PRO A 57 -2.24 5.72 13.72
C PRO A 57 -0.84 5.15 13.51
N PHE A 58 -0.23 5.44 12.38
CA PHE A 58 1.17 5.12 12.12
C PHE A 58 1.89 6.30 11.46
N ILE A 59 3.19 6.40 11.69
CA ILE A 59 4.01 7.48 11.14
C ILE A 59 4.35 7.16 9.68
N VAL A 60 4.27 8.16 8.81
CA VAL A 60 4.77 8.08 7.42
C VAL A 60 5.84 9.14 7.20
N LEU A 61 6.96 8.74 6.58
CA LEU A 61 8.06 9.65 6.26
C LEU A 61 7.97 10.28 4.86
N GLN A 62 7.19 9.67 3.97
CA GLN A 62 6.89 10.16 2.63
C GLN A 62 5.38 10.04 2.38
N ASP A 63 4.80 11.06 1.75
CA ASP A 63 3.38 11.12 1.42
C ASP A 63 3.09 10.34 0.12
N GLU A 64 3.07 9.01 0.22
CA GLU A 64 2.87 8.10 -0.93
C GLU A 64 1.65 7.17 -0.75
N PHE A 65 0.85 7.36 0.31
CA PHE A 65 -0.18 6.40 0.73
C PHE A 65 -1.63 6.92 0.67
N GLN A 66 -1.87 8.18 0.31
CA GLN A 66 -3.17 8.85 0.35
C GLN A 66 -4.36 8.05 -0.21
N TYR A 67 -4.19 7.39 -1.37
CA TYR A 67 -5.27 6.55 -1.93
C TYR A 67 -5.63 5.36 -1.05
N MET A 68 -4.63 4.70 -0.46
CA MET A 68 -4.84 3.57 0.45
C MET A 68 -5.45 4.04 1.77
N GLU A 69 -4.99 5.18 2.28
CA GLU A 69 -5.53 5.82 3.48
C GLU A 69 -7.03 6.08 3.33
N ASN A 70 -7.42 6.73 2.24
CA ASN A 70 -8.82 7.02 1.94
C ASN A 70 -9.64 5.75 1.73
N ARG A 71 -9.10 4.77 0.99
CA ARG A 71 -9.81 3.52 0.68
C ARG A 71 -10.14 2.71 1.93
N TYR A 72 -9.17 2.55 2.83
CA TYR A 72 -9.29 1.66 4.00
C TYR A 72 -9.38 2.41 5.33
N ARG A 73 -9.61 3.73 5.30
CA ARG A 73 -9.80 4.58 6.49
C ARG A 73 -8.64 4.49 7.47
N LEU A 74 -7.43 4.46 6.94
CA LEU A 74 -6.21 4.47 7.76
C LEU A 74 -5.89 5.89 8.20
N THR A 75 -5.33 6.01 9.39
CA THR A 75 -4.85 7.29 9.91
C THR A 75 -3.33 7.32 9.86
N THR A 76 -2.76 8.23 9.09
CA THR A 76 -1.31 8.45 9.03
C THR A 76 -0.92 9.73 9.74
N VAL A 77 0.29 9.74 10.28
CA VAL A 77 0.90 10.88 10.95
C VAL A 77 2.17 11.24 10.20
N PRO A 78 2.15 12.32 9.38
CA PRO A 78 3.33 12.76 8.66
C PRO A 78 4.45 13.21 9.61
N ALA A 79 5.67 12.74 9.38
CA ALA A 79 6.87 13.22 10.06
C ALA A 79 8.04 13.31 9.08
N GLY A 80 8.92 14.30 9.24
CA GLY A 80 9.97 14.58 8.25
C GLY A 80 11.13 15.41 8.78
N GLY A 81 11.33 15.43 10.09
CA GLY A 81 12.35 16.21 10.78
C GLY A 81 13.50 15.36 11.35
N SER A 82 13.93 15.71 12.55
CA SER A 82 14.93 14.93 13.28
C SER A 82 14.36 13.58 13.74
N ALA A 83 15.23 12.64 14.10
CA ALA A 83 14.81 11.38 14.71
C ALA A 83 13.97 11.62 15.98
N GLN A 84 14.26 12.67 16.74
CA GLN A 84 13.48 13.04 17.92
C GLN A 84 12.07 13.52 17.56
N ASP A 85 11.91 14.34 16.51
CA ASP A 85 10.58 14.77 16.02
C ASP A 85 9.70 13.57 15.65
N ILE A 86 10.29 12.56 15.01
CA ILE A 86 9.59 11.32 14.66
C ILE A 86 9.14 10.58 15.92
N VAL A 87 10.01 10.42 16.91
CA VAL A 87 9.70 9.75 18.19
C VAL A 87 8.64 10.52 18.98
N ASP A 88 8.76 11.84 19.06
CA ASP A 88 7.82 12.68 19.80
C ASP A 88 6.42 12.61 19.20
N LYS A 89 6.31 12.72 17.87
CA LYS A 89 5.03 12.55 17.15
C LYS A 89 4.46 11.15 17.33
N ALA A 90 5.31 10.12 17.28
CA ALA A 90 4.87 8.75 17.49
C ALA A 90 4.26 8.58 18.90
N ASN A 91 4.92 9.10 19.93
CA ASN A 91 4.42 9.06 21.30
C ASN A 91 3.14 9.88 21.49
N GLU A 92 3.11 11.12 20.99
CA GLU A 92 1.94 12.02 21.08
C GLU A 92 0.69 11.38 20.44
N ARG A 93 0.87 10.73 19.28
CA ARG A 93 -0.22 10.12 18.50
C ARG A 93 -0.44 8.65 18.82
N LYS A 94 0.34 8.08 19.76
CA LYS A 94 0.30 6.65 20.13
C LYS A 94 0.50 5.73 18.93
N ALA A 95 1.36 6.13 18.00
CA ALA A 95 1.74 5.35 16.84
C ALA A 95 2.90 4.40 17.17
N ALA A 96 2.73 3.10 16.91
CA ALA A 96 3.73 2.08 17.20
C ALA A 96 4.66 1.76 16.01
N CYS A 97 4.32 2.22 14.81
CA CYS A 97 5.03 1.90 13.58
C CYS A 97 5.41 3.15 12.80
N VAL A 98 6.63 3.15 12.25
CA VAL A 98 7.17 4.14 11.32
C VAL A 98 7.34 3.51 9.94
N VAL A 99 6.68 4.09 8.94
CA VAL A 99 6.67 3.64 7.56
C VAL A 99 7.52 4.58 6.70
N SER A 100 8.40 4.00 5.89
CA SER A 100 9.24 4.71 4.92
C SER A 100 9.12 4.08 3.54
N THR A 101 9.36 4.85 2.48
CA THR A 101 9.45 4.35 1.09
C THR A 101 10.90 4.15 0.63
N ILE A 102 11.85 4.54 1.49
CA ILE A 102 13.29 4.34 1.31
C ILE A 102 13.89 3.67 2.54
N PRO A 103 15.03 2.94 2.39
CA PRO A 103 15.73 2.36 3.53
C PRO A 103 16.08 3.41 4.58
N PHE A 104 15.88 3.06 5.86
CA PHE A 104 16.29 3.90 6.98
C PHE A 104 17.82 3.97 7.06
N ASP A 105 18.38 5.16 7.30
CA ASP A 105 19.78 5.25 7.69
C ASP A 105 20.00 4.63 9.08
N GLN A 106 21.22 4.16 9.34
CA GLN A 106 21.54 3.41 10.55
C GLN A 106 21.33 4.24 11.84
N LYS A 107 21.57 5.56 11.78
CA LYS A 107 21.45 6.44 12.94
C LYS A 107 19.99 6.65 13.30
N LEU A 108 19.14 6.94 12.31
CA LEU A 108 17.70 7.03 12.50
C LEU A 108 17.13 5.70 13.02
N LYS A 109 17.48 4.58 12.38
CA LYS A 109 17.01 3.25 12.80
C LYS A 109 17.34 2.96 14.27
N SER A 110 18.57 3.27 14.70
CA SER A 110 19.00 3.09 16.10
C SER A 110 18.14 3.88 17.09
N VAL A 111 17.81 5.13 16.78
CA VAL A 111 16.95 5.96 17.64
C VAL A 111 15.53 5.42 17.70
N LEU A 112 14.96 4.99 16.57
CA LEU A 112 13.62 4.40 16.52
C LEU A 112 13.56 3.09 17.33
N ASP A 113 14.60 2.26 17.24
CA ASP A 113 14.70 1.01 18.01
C ASP A 113 14.83 1.27 19.51
N GLN A 114 15.63 2.24 19.93
CA GLN A 114 15.73 2.65 21.34
C GLN A 114 14.40 3.17 21.88
N ALA A 115 13.60 3.81 21.03
CA ALA A 115 12.24 4.25 21.34
C ALA A 115 11.19 3.12 21.25
N SER A 116 11.60 1.88 20.98
CA SER A 116 10.72 0.71 20.80
C SER A 116 9.67 0.88 19.68
N LEU A 117 9.97 1.71 18.67
CA LEU A 117 9.12 1.89 17.50
C LEU A 117 9.43 0.82 16.45
N LYS A 118 8.38 0.19 15.92
CA LYS A 118 8.49 -0.73 14.79
C LYS A 118 8.76 0.09 13.52
N THR A 119 9.47 -0.50 12.57
CA THR A 119 9.77 0.16 11.30
C THR A 119 9.51 -0.75 10.12
N VAL A 120 8.99 -0.22 9.02
CA VAL A 120 8.82 -0.96 7.77
C VAL A 120 9.17 -0.06 6.58
N VAL A 121 9.83 -0.64 5.59
CA VAL A 121 10.06 0.00 4.28
C VAL A 121 9.09 -0.62 3.28
N LEU A 122 8.21 0.19 2.71
CA LEU A 122 7.24 -0.25 1.71
C LEU A 122 7.65 0.23 0.33
N ASP A 123 7.33 -0.55 -0.71
CA ASP A 123 7.51 -0.17 -2.11
C ASP A 123 6.14 0.18 -2.72
N PRO A 124 5.65 1.43 -2.59
CA PRO A 124 4.36 1.86 -3.12
C PRO A 124 4.32 1.96 -4.65
N GLN A 125 5.46 1.77 -5.33
CA GLN A 125 5.58 1.82 -6.78
C GLN A 125 5.74 0.42 -7.41
N GLY A 126 5.94 -0.62 -6.62
CA GLY A 126 6.14 -1.99 -7.09
C GLY A 126 7.36 -2.17 -7.98
N LYS A 127 8.41 -1.37 -7.75
CA LYS A 127 9.66 -1.36 -8.53
C LYS A 127 10.36 -2.71 -8.58
N LEU A 128 10.20 -3.51 -7.52
CA LEU A 128 10.88 -4.80 -7.38
C LEU A 128 10.15 -5.97 -8.07
N MET A 129 9.00 -5.72 -8.68
CA MET A 129 8.10 -6.79 -9.10
C MET A 129 8.34 -7.20 -10.56
N PRO A 130 8.48 -8.51 -10.83
CA PRO A 130 8.62 -9.00 -12.20
C PRO A 130 7.34 -8.76 -12.99
N LYS A 131 7.46 -8.38 -14.27
CA LYS A 131 6.33 -8.10 -15.17
C LYS A 131 5.64 -9.41 -15.59
N THR A 132 4.76 -9.91 -14.74
CA THR A 132 3.96 -11.13 -14.94
C THR A 132 2.48 -10.83 -14.76
N SER A 133 1.58 -11.69 -15.24
CA SER A 133 0.12 -11.49 -15.13
C SER A 133 -0.36 -11.37 -13.68
N GLY A 134 0.30 -12.04 -12.73
CA GLY A 134 -0.02 -11.98 -11.30
C GLY A 134 0.73 -10.90 -10.50
N ALA A 135 1.57 -10.10 -11.14
CA ALA A 135 2.50 -9.20 -10.46
C ALA A 135 1.80 -8.19 -9.55
N TYR A 136 0.75 -7.53 -10.05
CA TYR A 136 -0.01 -6.54 -9.31
C TYR A 136 -0.59 -7.11 -8.01
N PHE A 137 -1.23 -8.28 -8.09
CA PHE A 137 -1.89 -8.90 -6.94
C PHE A 137 -0.89 -9.31 -5.86
N LYS A 138 0.24 -9.90 -6.29
CA LYS A 138 1.31 -10.29 -5.36
C LYS A 138 1.95 -9.07 -4.71
N TRP A 139 2.24 -8.04 -5.50
CA TRP A 139 2.82 -6.79 -5.02
C TRP A 139 1.94 -6.13 -3.96
N TYR A 140 0.68 -5.87 -4.31
CA TYR A 140 -0.24 -5.15 -3.45
C TYR A 140 -0.54 -5.94 -2.17
N GLY A 141 -0.75 -7.26 -2.30
CA GLY A 141 -0.91 -8.15 -1.15
C GLY A 141 0.30 -8.14 -0.21
N ASN A 142 1.52 -8.16 -0.75
CA ASN A 142 2.74 -8.07 0.06
C ASN A 142 2.86 -6.72 0.78
N LEU A 143 2.59 -5.61 0.08
CA LEU A 143 2.63 -4.26 0.66
C LEU A 143 1.67 -4.15 1.86
N VAL A 144 0.42 -4.60 1.66
CA VAL A 144 -0.60 -4.58 2.72
C VAL A 144 -0.20 -5.50 3.89
N SER A 145 0.32 -6.69 3.60
CA SER A 145 0.75 -7.63 4.65
C SER A 145 1.89 -7.05 5.49
N GLN A 146 2.86 -6.39 4.87
CA GLN A 146 3.98 -5.75 5.57
C GLN A 146 3.52 -4.59 6.45
N LEU A 147 2.60 -3.75 5.93
CA LEU A 147 1.97 -2.70 6.72
C LEU A 147 1.22 -3.30 7.93
N ASN A 148 0.40 -4.33 7.70
CA ASN A 148 -0.35 -4.99 8.75
C ASN A 148 0.55 -5.59 9.83
N GLN A 149 1.67 -6.20 9.45
CA GLN A 149 2.63 -6.74 10.41
C GLN A 149 3.27 -5.65 11.28
N CYS A 150 3.56 -4.48 10.71
CA CYS A 150 4.17 -3.39 11.46
C CYS A 150 3.18 -2.70 12.41
N VAL A 151 1.97 -2.39 11.91
CA VAL A 151 0.96 -1.61 12.66
C VAL A 151 0.06 -2.50 13.53
N GLY A 152 -0.30 -3.69 13.04
CA GLY A 152 -1.27 -4.57 13.66
C GLY A 152 -0.71 -5.39 14.83
N SER A 153 0.57 -5.79 14.75
CA SER A 153 1.22 -6.51 15.84
C SER A 153 1.25 -5.61 17.07
N SER A 154 0.61 -6.03 18.16
CA SER A 154 0.83 -5.45 19.48
C SER A 154 2.06 -6.11 20.07
#